data_AF-A0A669F5W4-F1
#
_entry.id   AF-A0A669F5W4-F1
#
_cell.length_a   1.000
_cell.length_b   1.000
_cell.length_c   1.000
_cell.angle_alpha   90.00
_cell.angle_beta   90.00
_cell.angle_gamma   90.00
#
_symmetry.space_group_name_H-M   'P 1'
#
loop_
_entity.id
_entity.type
_entity.pdbx_description
1 polymer ?
#
loop_
_entity_poly.entity_id
_entity_poly.type
_entity_poly.pdbx_seq_one_letter_code
_entity_poly.pdbx_strand_id
1 'polypeptide(L)'
;MFLFFKMLFRDLFAESCFVMFTSCSSLFFFKPMCLNILIHIGDMASDIMEVAALGRPFTLGMLYDARSDRLIPGKMGLAKLLFKLSPTQVLVFVSASDSTENKSSQLDVNASLKASLMSGLIEVEGSAKYLNDKKKSHHQSRVTLQYKATTKFKQLMLTPDETKNTQEAEDVKNLATHVVTGILYGANAFFVFDSEKLDDSSIQVIEGSMQAVIEKILKGKGKVDIKLSHEEKAVTDKFTCKFYGDFILESNPGTFEDAVKTYIQLPKLLGENSKNCVPLKVTLMPLKKLHPEAAAMKKEICARLVRKVEDALQDLDNMEIRCNDLLEDRVVRSFPQIQEKLSRLKKLCIDFRSSLQQKMAKKLPSIRAGEEDEQELAKVLDDRDKSPFSQERLTKWIKDEEREVTIIRYFVDMMEGTKIISDQSELDREVFKPGVEEVLCFVFTSLKSTDPYLQNMSDYLEKKKLQGTDGNTPPAQDQCRNTPSGSLSLWCPPLCSEVTTITGTNHLVSAAQGSGFDNGDVEHGPFELNVPSLPQNAIEALLEKCIEDLAD
;
A
#
# COMPACT_ATOMS: atom_id res chain seq x y z
N MET A 1 -11.30 -27.64 -21.46
CA MET A 1 -11.19 -27.33 -20.01
C MET A 1 -12.38 -27.80 -19.15
N PHE A 2 -13.49 -28.29 -19.74
CA PHE A 2 -14.61 -28.90 -18.99
C PHE A 2 -14.63 -30.44 -18.98
N LEU A 3 -13.71 -31.10 -19.68
CA LEU A 3 -13.56 -32.56 -19.69
C LEU A 3 -12.42 -33.09 -18.79
N PHE A 4 -11.57 -32.21 -18.24
CA PHE A 4 -10.51 -32.63 -17.30
C PHE A 4 -10.99 -32.70 -15.85
N PHE A 5 -12.07 -31.98 -15.51
CA PHE A 5 -12.69 -32.01 -14.18
C PHE A 5 -13.50 -33.29 -13.91
N LYS A 6 -13.84 -34.07 -14.95
CA LYS A 6 -14.69 -35.27 -14.82
C LYS A 6 -13.91 -36.55 -14.53
N MET A 7 -12.58 -36.53 -14.62
CA MET A 7 -11.72 -37.70 -14.31
C MET A 7 -11.15 -37.69 -12.89
N LEU A 8 -11.02 -36.55 -12.21
CA LEU A 8 -10.47 -36.51 -10.85
C LEU A 8 -11.47 -36.83 -9.73
N PHE A 9 -12.78 -36.83 -10.02
CA PHE A 9 -13.83 -37.15 -9.05
C PHE A 9 -14.30 -38.61 -9.07
N ARG A 10 -13.73 -39.46 -9.92
CA ARG A 10 -14.16 -40.86 -10.05
C ARG A 10 -13.41 -41.84 -9.14
N ASP A 11 -12.29 -41.44 -8.56
CA ASP A 11 -11.42 -42.34 -7.79
C ASP A 11 -11.43 -42.10 -6.27
N LEU A 12 -12.21 -41.13 -5.76
CA LEU A 12 -12.28 -40.86 -4.31
C LEU A 12 -13.48 -41.49 -3.58
N PHE A 13 -14.32 -42.27 -4.27
CA PHE A 13 -15.52 -42.90 -3.70
C PHE A 13 -15.61 -44.41 -3.99
N ALA A 14 -14.48 -45.08 -4.27
CA ALA A 14 -14.45 -46.48 -4.68
C ALA A 14 -13.94 -47.48 -3.63
N GLU A 15 -13.59 -47.07 -2.41
CA GLU A 15 -13.28 -48.00 -1.33
C GLU A 15 -13.98 -47.58 -0.03
N SER A 16 -15.25 -47.96 0.11
CA SER A 16 -15.95 -48.29 1.38
C SER A 16 -17.46 -48.19 1.20
N CYS A 17 -18.06 -49.04 0.34
CA CYS A 17 -19.48 -49.43 0.41
C CYS A 17 -19.84 -50.35 -0.76
N PHE A 18 -19.54 -51.66 -0.67
CA PHE A 18 -20.34 -52.69 -1.33
C PHE A 18 -20.02 -54.09 -0.79
N VAL A 19 -20.57 -54.44 0.37
CA VAL A 19 -20.97 -55.83 0.65
C VAL A 19 -22.33 -55.76 1.32
N MET A 20 -23.38 -55.83 0.49
CA MET A 20 -24.75 -56.04 0.96
C MET A 20 -25.02 -57.54 1.05
N PHE A 21 -25.46 -57.95 2.24
CA PHE A 21 -26.51 -58.95 2.51
C PHE A 21 -26.36 -60.37 1.95
N THR A 22 -26.13 -61.31 2.88
CA THR A 22 -27.03 -62.48 3.02
C THR A 22 -27.22 -62.88 4.50
N SER A 23 -28.50 -63.09 4.85
CA SER A 23 -29.05 -63.82 6.01
C SER A 23 -29.22 -63.11 7.37
N CYS A 24 -30.52 -62.96 7.70
CA CYS A 24 -31.20 -63.18 8.98
C CYS A 24 -30.78 -62.44 10.27
N SER A 25 -31.74 -61.61 10.71
CA SER A 25 -32.29 -61.62 12.07
C SER A 25 -31.43 -61.11 13.22
N SER A 26 -31.45 -59.79 13.44
CA SER A 26 -31.69 -59.19 14.78
C SER A 26 -31.76 -57.66 14.67
N LEU A 27 -33.00 -57.18 14.69
CA LEU A 27 -33.34 -55.79 14.97
C LEU A 27 -33.21 -55.54 16.48
N PHE A 28 -32.90 -54.28 16.82
CA PHE A 28 -32.99 -53.61 18.12
C PHE A 28 -31.76 -53.61 19.05
N PHE A 29 -31.47 -52.38 19.49
CA PHE A 29 -30.44 -51.91 20.44
C PHE A 29 -29.07 -51.59 19.86
N PHE A 30 -28.93 -50.46 19.15
CA PHE A 30 -27.77 -49.54 19.23
C PHE A 30 -27.98 -48.34 18.28
N LYS A 31 -29.01 -47.52 18.52
CA LYS A 31 -29.18 -46.21 17.86
C LYS A 31 -29.85 -45.24 18.85
N PRO A 32 -29.07 -44.66 19.77
CA PRO A 32 -29.09 -43.19 19.86
C PRO A 32 -27.72 -42.54 20.10
N MET A 33 -26.60 -43.29 20.14
CA MET A 33 -25.30 -42.71 20.54
C MET A 33 -24.54 -42.03 19.38
N CYS A 34 -24.68 -42.53 18.14
CA CYS A 34 -23.92 -41.98 17.00
C CYS A 34 -24.52 -40.70 16.40
N LEU A 35 -25.81 -40.41 16.63
CA LEU A 35 -26.44 -39.19 16.11
C LEU A 35 -26.07 -37.95 16.96
N ASN A 36 -25.93 -38.12 18.29
CA ASN A 36 -25.45 -37.04 19.17
C ASN A 36 -23.96 -36.71 18.96
N ILE A 37 -23.14 -37.70 18.61
CA ILE A 37 -21.72 -37.47 18.32
C ILE A 37 -21.54 -36.78 16.97
N LEU A 38 -22.36 -37.11 15.96
CA LEU A 38 -22.26 -36.48 14.63
C LEU A 38 -22.83 -35.04 14.63
N ILE A 39 -23.84 -34.75 15.45
CA ILE A 39 -24.36 -33.39 15.66
C ILE A 39 -23.34 -32.55 16.46
N HIS A 40 -22.67 -33.11 17.47
CA HIS A 40 -21.62 -32.37 18.19
C HIS A 40 -20.38 -32.10 17.34
N ILE A 41 -19.97 -33.01 16.45
CA ILE A 41 -18.81 -32.78 15.57
C ILE A 41 -19.15 -31.74 14.47
N GLY A 42 -20.41 -31.67 14.02
CA GLY A 42 -20.88 -30.65 13.09
C GLY A 42 -20.91 -29.23 13.67
N ASP A 43 -21.17 -29.09 14.98
CA ASP A 43 -21.18 -27.80 15.69
C ASP A 43 -19.75 -27.33 16.09
N MET A 44 -18.79 -28.26 16.20
CA MET A 44 -17.43 -27.94 16.64
C MET A 44 -16.58 -27.17 15.62
N ALA A 45 -16.88 -27.28 14.32
CA ALA A 45 -16.11 -26.71 13.22
C ALA A 45 -16.47 -25.24 12.90
N SER A 46 -17.62 -24.74 13.35
CA SER A 46 -18.16 -23.41 13.00
C SER A 46 -17.46 -22.23 13.69
N ASP A 47 -16.61 -22.48 14.68
CA ASP A 47 -16.14 -21.45 15.62
C ASP A 47 -14.62 -21.33 15.71
N ILE A 48 -13.85 -22.17 15.00
CA ILE A 48 -12.37 -22.13 15.05
C ILE A 48 -11.88 -21.14 14.00
N MET A 49 -11.10 -20.14 14.42
CA MET A 49 -10.55 -19.11 13.55
C MET A 49 -9.08 -19.42 13.21
N GLU A 50 -8.66 -19.10 11.98
CA GLU A 50 -7.25 -19.15 11.60
C GLU A 50 -6.76 -17.78 11.14
N VAL A 51 -5.58 -17.39 11.61
CA VAL A 51 -4.94 -16.10 11.28
C VAL A 51 -3.47 -16.26 10.93
N ALA A 52 -2.97 -15.40 10.04
CA ALA A 52 -1.55 -15.29 9.76
C ALA A 52 -0.82 -14.68 10.97
N ALA A 53 0.35 -15.23 11.32
CA ALA A 53 1.13 -14.76 12.46
C ALA A 53 1.80 -13.40 12.19
N LEU A 54 2.25 -13.16 10.96
CA LEU A 54 2.85 -11.91 10.50
C LEU A 54 4.07 -11.45 11.32
N GLY A 55 4.92 -12.40 11.74
CA GLY A 55 6.11 -12.15 12.55
C GLY A 55 5.83 -11.93 14.04
N ARG A 56 4.56 -11.88 14.46
CA ARG A 56 4.20 -11.69 15.88
C ARG A 56 4.56 -12.94 16.72
N PRO A 57 4.98 -12.76 17.99
CA PRO A 57 5.53 -13.83 18.82
C PRO A 57 4.43 -14.73 19.43
N PHE A 58 3.77 -15.54 18.60
CA PHE A 58 2.73 -16.47 19.07
C PHE A 58 3.30 -17.66 19.84
N THR A 59 2.64 -18.01 20.94
CA THR A 59 2.90 -19.23 21.72
C THR A 59 1.59 -19.97 22.00
N LEU A 60 1.67 -21.29 22.18
CA LEU A 60 0.50 -22.10 22.51
C LEU A 60 -0.04 -21.73 23.91
N GLY A 61 -1.37 -21.61 24.01
CA GLY A 61 -2.08 -21.19 25.21
C GLY A 61 -2.11 -19.67 25.41
N MET A 62 -1.50 -18.89 24.52
CA MET A 62 -1.56 -17.43 24.56
C MET A 62 -2.97 -16.94 24.25
N LEU A 63 -3.35 -15.83 24.88
CA LEU A 63 -4.66 -15.21 24.69
C LEU A 63 -4.65 -14.21 23.53
N TYR A 64 -5.79 -14.12 22.84
CA TYR A 64 -5.96 -13.29 21.65
C TYR A 64 -7.28 -12.52 21.70
N ASP A 65 -7.24 -11.22 21.42
CA ASP A 65 -8.43 -10.42 21.18
C ASP A 65 -8.63 -10.20 19.68
N ALA A 66 -9.60 -10.91 19.09
CA ALA A 66 -9.96 -10.81 17.68
C ALA A 66 -10.68 -9.50 17.33
N ARG A 67 -11.14 -8.73 18.33
CA ARG A 67 -11.72 -7.40 18.09
C ARG A 67 -10.64 -6.43 17.62
N SER A 68 -9.49 -6.43 18.28
CA SER A 68 -8.36 -5.54 17.96
C SER A 68 -7.16 -6.24 17.31
N ASP A 69 -7.26 -7.54 17.05
CA ASP A 69 -6.16 -8.41 16.59
C ASP A 69 -4.90 -8.35 17.47
N ARG A 70 -5.11 -8.24 18.79
CA ARG A 70 -4.04 -8.04 19.77
C ARG A 70 -3.71 -9.33 20.51
N LEU A 71 -2.41 -9.57 20.67
CA LEU A 71 -1.89 -10.58 21.59
C LEU A 71 -1.93 -10.08 23.02
N ILE A 72 -2.48 -10.90 23.92
CA ILE A 72 -2.58 -10.58 25.34
C ILE A 72 -1.49 -11.37 26.07
N PRO A 73 -0.56 -10.71 26.78
CA PRO A 73 0.43 -11.39 27.58
C PRO A 73 -0.21 -12.31 28.62
N GLY A 74 0.35 -13.50 28.78
CA GLY A 74 -0.21 -14.54 29.63
C GLY A 74 -0.46 -15.82 28.84
N LYS A 75 -0.43 -16.94 29.55
CA LYS A 75 -0.68 -18.26 28.98
C LYS A 75 -1.68 -18.97 29.88
N MET A 76 -2.77 -19.43 29.28
CA MET A 76 -3.69 -20.30 29.98
C MET A 76 -3.06 -21.69 30.10
N GLY A 77 -3.17 -22.29 31.28
CA GLY A 77 -2.63 -23.61 31.61
C GLY A 77 -3.41 -24.75 30.96
N LEU A 78 -3.70 -24.65 29.66
CA LEU A 78 -4.51 -25.63 28.94
C LEU A 78 -3.63 -26.79 28.45
N ALA A 79 -4.07 -28.01 28.78
CA ALA A 79 -3.82 -29.24 28.05
C ALA A 79 -2.41 -29.84 28.03
N LYS A 80 -2.37 -31.12 27.66
CA LYS A 80 -1.15 -31.80 27.18
C LYS A 80 -0.85 -31.38 25.74
N LEU A 81 0.41 -31.04 25.49
CA LEU A 81 0.91 -30.70 24.16
C LEU A 81 0.88 -31.94 23.25
N LEU A 82 0.18 -31.85 22.12
CA LEU A 82 0.24 -32.85 21.06
C LEU A 82 1.10 -32.31 19.91
N PHE A 83 2.10 -33.09 19.53
CA PHE A 83 3.05 -32.72 18.48
C PHE A 83 2.74 -33.53 17.22
N LYS A 84 2.44 -32.84 16.11
CA LYS A 84 2.31 -33.47 14.79
C LYS A 84 3.42 -32.95 13.88
N LEU A 85 4.42 -33.79 13.63
CA LEU A 85 5.42 -33.55 12.60
C LEU A 85 4.77 -33.81 11.24
N SER A 86 4.76 -32.79 10.41
CA SER A 86 4.55 -32.93 8.97
C SER A 86 5.93 -32.91 8.30
N PRO A 87 6.12 -33.52 7.12
CA PRO A 87 7.32 -33.30 6.34
C PRO A 87 7.46 -31.81 5.98
N THR A 88 8.68 -31.30 5.98
CA THR A 88 8.96 -29.93 5.53
C THR A 88 8.53 -29.78 4.08
N GLN A 89 7.67 -28.81 3.81
CA GLN A 89 7.26 -28.43 2.46
C GLN A 89 7.87 -27.08 2.14
N VAL A 90 8.49 -26.96 0.96
CA VAL A 90 9.05 -25.72 0.44
C VAL A 90 8.31 -25.38 -0.84
N LEU A 91 7.73 -24.18 -0.87
CA LEU A 91 7.08 -23.60 -2.03
C LEU A 91 7.85 -22.34 -2.41
N VAL A 92 8.00 -22.11 -3.71
CA VAL A 92 8.70 -20.94 -4.23
C VAL A 92 7.88 -20.33 -5.34
N PHE A 93 7.67 -19.03 -5.28
CA PHE A 93 6.83 -18.27 -6.21
C PHE A 93 7.59 -17.06 -6.74
N VAL A 94 7.37 -16.72 -8.01
CA VAL A 94 7.84 -15.47 -8.62
C VAL A 94 6.61 -14.67 -9.02
N SER A 95 6.56 -13.40 -8.64
CA SER A 95 5.45 -12.49 -8.98
C SER A 95 5.99 -11.15 -9.45
N ALA A 96 5.46 -10.65 -10.56
CA ALA A 96 5.63 -9.27 -11.00
C ALA A 96 4.59 -8.31 -10.38
N SER A 97 3.60 -8.84 -9.65
CA SER A 97 2.55 -8.02 -9.03
C SER A 97 2.95 -7.57 -7.62
N ASP A 98 2.85 -6.26 -7.36
CA ASP A 98 3.12 -5.62 -6.06
C ASP A 98 1.86 -5.17 -5.31
N SER A 99 0.67 -5.55 -5.80
CA SER A 99 -0.61 -5.10 -5.20
C SER A 99 -0.80 -5.60 -3.77
N THR A 100 -1.53 -4.82 -2.95
CA THR A 100 -1.87 -5.22 -1.58
C THR A 100 -2.60 -6.56 -1.53
N GLU A 101 -3.49 -6.83 -2.48
CA GLU A 101 -4.15 -8.13 -2.63
C GLU A 101 -3.17 -9.28 -2.91
N ASN A 102 -2.20 -9.09 -3.82
CA ASN A 102 -1.19 -10.11 -4.10
C ASN A 102 -0.30 -10.38 -2.88
N LYS A 103 0.16 -9.34 -2.20
CA LYS A 103 0.98 -9.45 -0.98
C LYS A 103 0.21 -10.14 0.16
N SER A 104 -1.06 -9.78 0.34
CA SER A 104 -1.95 -10.39 1.33
C SER A 104 -2.15 -11.88 1.04
N SER A 105 -2.36 -12.24 -0.23
CA SER A 105 -2.51 -13.64 -0.65
C SER A 105 -1.24 -14.47 -0.43
N GLN A 106 -0.06 -13.91 -0.75
CA GLN A 106 1.24 -14.59 -0.54
C GLN A 106 1.52 -14.93 0.94
N LEU A 107 0.96 -14.15 1.86
CA LEU A 107 1.10 -14.31 3.31
C LEU A 107 -0.14 -14.90 4.00
N ASP A 108 -1.11 -15.41 3.22
CA ASP A 108 -2.37 -15.98 3.72
C ASP A 108 -3.16 -15.04 4.66
N VAL A 109 -3.13 -13.73 4.37
CA VAL A 109 -3.84 -12.69 5.14
C VAL A 109 -5.31 -12.66 4.73
N ASN A 110 -6.20 -13.02 5.65
CA ASN A 110 -7.65 -12.97 5.41
C ASN A 110 -8.20 -11.52 5.45
N ALA A 111 -9.43 -11.32 5.00
CA ALA A 111 -10.04 -9.98 4.89
C ALA A 111 -10.13 -9.24 6.23
N SER A 112 -10.45 -9.93 7.33
CA SER A 112 -10.53 -9.31 8.65
C SER A 112 -9.16 -8.82 9.11
N LEU A 113 -8.12 -9.67 9.00
CA LEU A 113 -6.75 -9.32 9.36
C LEU A 113 -6.19 -8.22 8.44
N LYS A 114 -6.56 -8.23 7.16
CA LYS A 114 -6.22 -7.17 6.20
C LYS A 114 -6.75 -5.81 6.66
N ALA A 115 -8.01 -5.71 7.08
CA ALA A 115 -8.56 -4.46 7.62
C ALA A 115 -7.74 -3.93 8.81
N SER A 116 -7.32 -4.81 9.72
CA SER A 116 -6.51 -4.45 10.88
C SER A 116 -5.11 -3.98 10.49
N LEU A 117 -4.45 -4.66 9.56
CA LEU A 117 -3.17 -4.24 9.00
C LEU A 117 -3.28 -2.85 8.37
N MET A 118 -4.29 -2.64 7.54
CA MET A 118 -4.52 -1.38 6.84
C MET A 118 -4.84 -0.22 7.78
N SER A 119 -5.50 -0.49 8.91
CA SER A 119 -5.76 0.49 9.96
C SER A 119 -4.56 0.77 10.88
N GLY A 120 -3.48 -0.03 10.81
CA GLY A 120 -2.33 0.09 11.71
C GLY A 120 -2.55 -0.52 13.09
N LEU A 121 -3.56 -1.39 13.28
CA LEU A 121 -3.77 -2.12 14.54
C LEU A 121 -2.72 -3.22 14.79
N ILE A 122 -2.02 -3.63 13.73
CA ILE A 122 -1.06 -4.73 13.76
C ILE A 122 0.30 -4.21 13.30
N GLU A 123 1.30 -4.40 14.15
CA GLU A 123 2.69 -4.26 13.76
C GLU A 123 3.19 -5.60 13.20
N VAL A 124 3.88 -5.53 12.06
CA VAL A 124 4.40 -6.70 11.34
C VAL A 124 5.91 -6.79 11.48
N GLU A 125 6.41 -8.02 11.61
CA GLU A 125 7.84 -8.30 11.78
C GLU A 125 8.34 -9.35 10.78
N GLY A 126 9.66 -9.53 10.72
CA GLY A 126 10.32 -10.52 9.86
C GLY A 126 9.93 -10.35 8.39
N SER A 127 9.57 -11.47 7.76
CA SER A 127 9.11 -11.52 6.37
C SER A 127 7.86 -10.67 6.10
N ALA A 128 6.98 -10.49 7.09
CA ALA A 128 5.74 -9.75 6.92
C ALA A 128 5.95 -8.24 6.74
N LYS A 129 7.15 -7.70 7.03
CA LYS A 129 7.52 -6.32 6.67
C LYS A 129 7.42 -6.04 5.17
N TYR A 130 7.46 -7.08 4.33
CA TYR A 130 7.17 -6.99 2.90
C TYR A 130 5.79 -6.36 2.59
N LEU A 131 4.79 -6.55 3.46
CA LEU A 131 3.46 -5.93 3.30
C LEU A 131 3.52 -4.39 3.28
N ASN A 132 4.52 -3.81 3.94
CA ASN A 132 4.69 -2.37 4.07
C ASN A 132 5.65 -1.78 3.03
N ASP A 133 6.43 -2.61 2.33
CA ASP A 133 7.27 -2.14 1.22
C ASP A 133 6.39 -1.81 0.02
N LYS A 134 6.64 -0.67 -0.63
CA LYS A 134 5.88 -0.19 -1.79
C LYS A 134 6.84 0.28 -2.87
N LYS A 135 6.41 0.18 -4.13
CA LYS A 135 7.09 0.87 -5.23
C LYS A 135 7.20 2.37 -4.94
N LYS A 136 8.32 2.96 -5.34
CA LYS A 136 8.57 4.39 -5.16
C LYS A 136 8.21 5.24 -6.39
N SER A 137 8.06 4.59 -7.55
CA SER A 137 7.92 5.20 -8.87
C SER A 137 7.04 4.31 -9.77
N HIS A 138 6.26 4.92 -10.67
CA HIS A 138 5.57 4.20 -11.76
C HIS A 138 6.54 3.73 -12.83
N HIS A 139 7.67 4.42 -12.97
CA HIS A 139 8.76 4.12 -13.90
C HIS A 139 9.73 3.06 -13.36
N GLN A 140 9.27 2.20 -12.46
CA GLN A 140 10.06 1.13 -11.85
C GLN A 140 9.38 -0.22 -12.03
N SER A 141 10.14 -1.16 -12.61
CA SER A 141 9.77 -2.56 -12.65
C SER A 141 10.13 -3.26 -11.34
N ARG A 142 9.29 -4.21 -10.92
CA ARG A 142 9.50 -4.98 -9.69
C ARG A 142 9.12 -6.43 -9.91
N VAL A 143 10.02 -7.32 -9.53
CA VAL A 143 9.75 -8.76 -9.48
C VAL A 143 10.14 -9.27 -8.11
N THR A 144 9.24 -10.02 -7.48
CA THR A 144 9.46 -10.59 -6.15
C THR A 144 9.56 -12.10 -6.22
N LEU A 145 10.64 -12.64 -5.67
CA LEU A 145 10.82 -14.07 -5.41
C LEU A 145 10.43 -14.37 -3.97
N GLN A 146 9.42 -15.19 -3.76
CA GLN A 146 9.00 -15.68 -2.45
C GLN A 146 9.49 -17.10 -2.23
N TYR A 147 10.21 -17.31 -1.13
CA TYR A 147 10.48 -18.62 -0.54
C TYR A 147 9.55 -18.83 0.67
N LYS A 148 8.82 -19.95 0.69
CA LYS A 148 7.89 -20.32 1.78
C LYS A 148 8.18 -21.74 2.24
N ALA A 149 8.72 -21.90 3.44
CA ALA A 149 8.95 -23.20 4.06
C ALA A 149 7.98 -23.43 5.23
N THR A 150 7.18 -24.49 5.18
CA THR A 150 6.33 -24.93 6.30
C THR A 150 6.89 -26.23 6.88
N THR A 151 7.07 -26.33 8.19
CA THR A 151 7.83 -27.41 8.82
C THR A 151 7.00 -28.26 9.75
N LYS A 152 6.51 -27.70 10.86
CA LYS A 152 5.88 -28.46 11.95
C LYS A 152 4.60 -27.81 12.42
N PHE A 153 3.66 -28.62 12.88
CA PHE A 153 2.43 -28.15 13.49
C PHE A 153 2.36 -28.59 14.95
N LYS A 154 2.12 -27.64 15.85
CA LYS A 154 1.92 -27.90 17.28
C LYS A 154 0.48 -27.60 17.65
N GLN A 155 -0.16 -28.47 18.43
CA GLN A 155 -1.53 -28.28 18.86
C GLN A 155 -1.72 -28.64 20.33
N LEU A 156 -2.56 -27.89 21.04
CA LEU A 156 -3.09 -28.22 22.35
C LEU A 156 -4.37 -29.04 22.20
N MET A 157 -4.45 -30.16 22.93
CA MET A 157 -5.63 -31.01 22.97
C MET A 157 -6.39 -30.80 24.27
N LEU A 158 -7.57 -30.20 24.19
CA LEU A 158 -8.41 -30.02 25.36
C LEU A 158 -8.97 -31.36 25.82
N THR A 159 -8.81 -31.67 27.10
CA THR A 159 -9.48 -32.82 27.70
C THR A 159 -10.87 -32.42 28.23
N PRO A 160 -11.86 -33.32 28.25
CA PRO A 160 -13.22 -33.02 28.72
C PRO A 160 -13.33 -32.54 30.17
N ASP A 161 -12.30 -32.74 31.00
CA ASP A 161 -12.27 -32.27 32.38
C ASP A 161 -11.75 -30.83 32.52
N GLU A 162 -10.95 -30.35 31.56
CA GLU A 162 -10.39 -28.99 31.51
C GLU A 162 -11.38 -27.94 30.96
N THR A 163 -12.53 -28.38 30.44
CA THR A 163 -13.62 -27.51 29.97
C THR A 163 -14.55 -27.04 31.09
N LYS A 164 -14.29 -27.40 32.35
CA LYS A 164 -15.04 -26.92 33.52
C LYS A 164 -14.36 -25.68 34.11
N ASN A 165 -14.91 -24.49 33.82
CA ASN A 165 -14.72 -23.20 34.50
C ASN A 165 -13.47 -23.13 35.40
N THR A 166 -12.29 -23.01 34.80
CA THR A 166 -11.08 -22.72 35.54
C THR A 166 -11.14 -21.26 36.02
N GLN A 167 -10.69 -20.97 37.24
CA GLN A 167 -10.50 -19.59 37.73
C GLN A 167 -9.72 -18.74 36.71
N GLU A 168 -8.76 -19.36 36.01
CA GLU A 168 -8.01 -18.72 34.91
C GLU A 168 -8.90 -18.19 33.79
N ALA A 169 -10.00 -18.87 33.44
CA ALA A 169 -10.92 -18.42 32.40
C ALA A 169 -11.78 -17.25 32.88
N GLU A 170 -12.16 -17.23 34.16
CA GLU A 170 -12.87 -16.12 34.79
C GLU A 170 -12.00 -14.84 34.82
N ASP A 171 -10.72 -14.97 35.16
CA ASP A 171 -9.79 -13.83 35.27
C ASP A 171 -9.55 -13.12 33.92
N VAL A 172 -9.73 -13.83 32.81
CA VAL A 172 -9.41 -13.31 31.46
C VAL A 172 -10.63 -13.14 30.56
N LYS A 173 -11.84 -13.42 31.05
CA LYS A 173 -13.08 -13.44 30.26
C LYS A 173 -13.38 -12.12 29.55
N ASN A 174 -12.99 -10.99 30.13
CA ASN A 174 -13.20 -9.66 29.56
C ASN A 174 -12.00 -9.14 28.76
N LEU A 175 -10.84 -9.80 28.90
CA LEU A 175 -9.59 -9.37 28.30
C LEU A 175 -9.44 -9.95 26.89
N ALA A 176 -9.73 -11.24 26.73
CA ALA A 176 -9.50 -11.99 25.50
C ALA A 176 -10.79 -12.54 24.90
N THR A 177 -10.73 -12.87 23.62
CA THR A 177 -11.84 -13.51 22.91
C THR A 177 -11.52 -14.94 22.51
N HIS A 178 -10.24 -15.25 22.32
CA HIS A 178 -9.75 -16.54 21.86
C HIS A 178 -8.49 -16.95 22.61
N VAL A 179 -8.20 -18.25 22.57
CA VAL A 179 -6.95 -18.85 23.01
C VAL A 179 -6.27 -19.58 21.85
N VAL A 180 -4.95 -19.47 21.77
CA VAL A 180 -4.13 -20.11 20.74
C VAL A 180 -4.01 -21.60 21.02
N THR A 181 -4.66 -22.42 20.19
CA THR A 181 -4.68 -23.88 20.33
C THR A 181 -3.83 -24.59 19.30
N GLY A 182 -3.49 -23.96 18.17
CA GLY A 182 -2.64 -24.55 17.15
C GLY A 182 -1.71 -23.53 16.52
N ILE A 183 -0.49 -23.96 16.16
CA ILE A 183 0.47 -23.13 15.44
C ILE A 183 1.18 -23.97 14.37
N LEU A 184 1.09 -23.53 13.12
CA LEU A 184 1.94 -23.97 12.03
C LEU A 184 3.21 -23.13 12.00
N TYR A 185 4.35 -23.79 12.12
CA TYR A 185 5.67 -23.17 12.09
C TYR A 185 6.33 -23.32 10.72
N GLY A 186 7.20 -22.37 10.41
CA GLY A 186 7.97 -22.34 9.19
C GLY A 186 8.84 -21.10 9.10
N ALA A 187 9.19 -20.69 7.89
CA ALA A 187 9.88 -19.43 7.62
C ALA A 187 9.62 -19.00 6.18
N ASN A 188 9.35 -17.72 6.00
CA ASN A 188 9.23 -17.08 4.69
C ASN A 188 10.43 -16.19 4.41
N ALA A 189 10.72 -15.97 3.14
CA ALA A 189 11.62 -14.94 2.66
C ALA A 189 11.12 -14.36 1.35
N PHE A 190 11.24 -13.04 1.21
CA PHE A 190 10.91 -12.28 0.01
C PHE A 190 12.18 -11.57 -0.46
N PHE A 191 12.57 -11.83 -1.70
CA PHE A 191 13.59 -11.11 -2.42
C PHE A 191 12.88 -10.17 -3.40
N VAL A 192 12.84 -8.88 -3.08
CA VAL A 192 12.18 -7.85 -3.87
C VAL A 192 13.22 -7.24 -4.78
N PHE A 193 13.13 -7.53 -6.08
CA PHE A 193 14.02 -6.98 -7.09
C PHE A 193 13.39 -5.74 -7.72
N ASP A 194 14.07 -4.61 -7.57
CA ASP A 194 13.64 -3.30 -8.05
C ASP A 194 14.59 -2.84 -9.17
N SER A 195 14.06 -2.55 -10.36
CA SER A 195 14.86 -1.97 -11.45
C SER A 195 15.29 -0.54 -11.13
N GLU A 196 16.28 -0.06 -11.87
CA GLU A 196 16.48 1.37 -12.10
C GLU A 196 15.21 2.02 -12.71
N LYS A 197 15.17 3.35 -12.74
CA LYS A 197 14.06 4.07 -13.40
C LYS A 197 14.12 3.85 -14.90
N LEU A 198 12.96 3.62 -15.50
CA LEU A 198 12.79 3.22 -16.90
C LEU A 198 11.86 4.19 -17.63
N ASP A 199 12.08 4.35 -18.93
CA ASP A 199 11.07 4.96 -19.79
C ASP A 199 9.84 4.05 -19.90
N ASP A 200 8.66 4.64 -20.11
CA ASP A 200 7.38 3.91 -20.16
C ASP A 200 7.37 2.77 -21.18
N SER A 201 8.03 2.94 -22.33
CA SER A 201 8.15 1.91 -23.36
C SER A 201 8.96 0.68 -22.93
N SER A 202 9.81 0.83 -21.92
CA SER A 202 10.79 -0.18 -21.50
C SER A 202 10.33 -0.99 -20.28
N ILE A 203 9.31 -0.52 -19.54
CA ILE A 203 8.86 -1.14 -18.28
C ILE A 203 8.51 -2.63 -18.48
N GLN A 204 7.66 -2.96 -19.45
CA GLN A 204 7.22 -4.33 -19.68
C GLN A 204 8.35 -5.25 -20.16
N VAL A 205 9.25 -4.73 -21.01
CA VAL A 205 10.38 -5.49 -21.54
C VAL A 205 11.37 -5.84 -20.42
N ILE A 206 11.66 -4.88 -19.55
CA ILE A 206 12.56 -5.09 -18.41
C ILE A 206 11.91 -6.00 -17.37
N GLU A 207 10.61 -5.85 -17.09
CA GLU A 207 9.88 -6.75 -16.18
C GLU A 207 9.96 -8.21 -16.65
N GLY A 208 9.67 -8.48 -17.92
CA GLY A 208 9.79 -9.82 -18.49
C GLY A 208 11.22 -10.37 -18.44
N SER A 209 12.22 -9.51 -18.69
CA SER A 209 13.63 -9.90 -18.62
C SER A 209 14.07 -10.22 -17.18
N MET A 210 13.68 -9.38 -16.21
CA MET A 210 13.93 -9.62 -14.79
C MET A 210 13.31 -10.93 -14.33
N GLN A 211 12.04 -11.17 -14.68
CA GLN A 211 11.34 -12.40 -14.34
C GLN A 211 12.07 -13.62 -14.91
N ALA A 212 12.47 -13.60 -16.18
CA ALA A 212 13.18 -14.71 -16.82
C ALA A 212 14.49 -15.07 -16.10
N VAL A 213 15.27 -14.06 -15.69
CA VAL A 213 16.53 -14.27 -14.97
C VAL A 213 16.30 -14.75 -13.53
N ILE A 214 15.33 -14.19 -12.82
CA ILE A 214 14.96 -14.61 -11.45
C ILE A 214 14.45 -16.06 -11.43
N GLU A 215 13.69 -16.48 -12.44
CA GLU A 215 13.27 -17.88 -12.59
C GLU A 215 14.44 -18.85 -12.75
N LYS A 216 15.61 -18.40 -13.21
CA LYS A 216 16.81 -19.26 -13.27
C LYS A 216 17.34 -19.64 -11.89
N ILE A 217 17.08 -18.83 -10.86
CA ILE A 217 17.41 -19.17 -9.47
C ILE A 217 16.76 -20.50 -9.07
N LEU A 218 15.51 -20.72 -9.51
CA LEU A 218 14.76 -21.96 -9.27
C LEU A 218 15.33 -23.13 -10.06
N LYS A 219 15.60 -22.90 -11.35
CA LYS A 219 16.12 -23.93 -12.28
C LYS A 219 17.55 -24.36 -11.94
N GLY A 220 18.32 -23.50 -11.28
CA GLY A 220 19.71 -23.74 -10.87
C GLY A 220 19.91 -24.87 -9.85
N LYS A 221 18.83 -25.44 -9.27
CA LYS A 221 18.86 -26.58 -8.33
C LYS A 221 19.93 -26.46 -7.22
N GLY A 222 20.13 -25.26 -6.68
CA GLY A 222 21.08 -25.04 -5.59
C GLY A 222 22.54 -24.85 -6.01
N LYS A 223 22.83 -24.62 -7.30
CA LYS A 223 24.16 -24.25 -7.77
C LYS A 223 24.41 -22.76 -7.55
N VAL A 224 25.55 -22.44 -6.95
CA VAL A 224 26.01 -21.05 -6.72
C VAL A 224 26.34 -20.36 -8.05
N ASP A 225 26.85 -21.12 -9.03
CA ASP A 225 27.24 -20.60 -10.34
C ASP A 225 26.09 -20.82 -11.36
N ILE A 226 25.17 -19.87 -11.40
CA ILE A 226 24.12 -19.81 -12.42
C ILE A 226 24.73 -19.24 -13.68
N LYS A 227 24.78 -20.03 -14.76
CA LYS A 227 25.26 -19.56 -16.07
C LYS A 227 24.29 -18.53 -16.64
N LEU A 228 24.71 -17.28 -16.64
CA LEU A 228 24.03 -16.16 -17.32
C LEU A 228 24.72 -15.89 -18.66
N SER A 229 23.93 -15.55 -19.69
CA SER A 229 24.49 -14.97 -20.92
C SER A 229 25.01 -13.55 -20.66
N HIS A 230 25.74 -12.97 -21.62
CA HIS A 230 26.22 -11.60 -21.50
C HIS A 230 25.04 -10.60 -21.38
N GLU A 231 23.97 -10.85 -22.13
CA GLU A 231 22.74 -10.05 -22.11
C GLU A 231 22.02 -10.17 -20.77
N GLU A 232 21.90 -11.39 -20.22
CA GLU A 232 21.26 -11.61 -18.93
C GLU A 232 22.03 -10.97 -17.77
N LYS A 233 23.37 -10.99 -17.85
CA LYS A 233 24.22 -10.30 -16.88
C LYS A 233 24.01 -8.78 -16.94
N ALA A 234 23.90 -8.22 -18.14
CA ALA A 234 23.58 -6.80 -18.30
C ALA A 234 22.19 -6.43 -17.73
N VAL A 235 21.25 -7.39 -17.67
CA VAL A 235 19.96 -7.21 -17.00
C VAL A 235 20.10 -7.25 -15.48
N THR A 236 20.90 -8.16 -14.91
CA THR A 236 21.11 -8.25 -13.45
C THR A 236 21.80 -7.03 -12.88
N ASP A 237 22.66 -6.37 -13.65
CA ASP A 237 23.36 -5.16 -13.25
C ASP A 237 22.42 -3.93 -13.12
N LYS A 238 21.18 -4.03 -13.64
CA LYS A 238 20.19 -2.94 -13.68
C LYS A 238 19.11 -3.00 -12.60
N PHE A 239 19.19 -3.97 -11.70
CA PHE A 239 18.25 -4.06 -10.58
C PHE A 239 18.94 -4.38 -9.27
N THR A 240 18.30 -3.94 -8.19
CA THR A 240 18.76 -4.15 -6.82
C THR A 240 17.86 -5.14 -6.10
N CYS A 241 18.37 -5.79 -5.06
CA CYS A 241 17.59 -6.71 -4.22
C CYS A 241 17.38 -6.10 -2.83
N LYS A 242 16.14 -6.18 -2.32
CA LYS A 242 15.82 -6.00 -0.91
C LYS A 242 15.31 -7.32 -0.32
N PHE A 243 15.71 -7.62 0.90
CA PHE A 243 15.36 -8.86 1.57
C PHE A 243 14.44 -8.63 2.77
N TYR A 244 13.34 -9.39 2.82
CA TYR A 244 12.45 -9.48 3.97
C TYR A 244 12.25 -10.95 4.31
N GLY A 245 12.78 -11.41 5.44
CA GLY A 245 12.68 -12.83 5.79
C GLY A 245 12.68 -13.11 7.27
N ASP A 246 12.27 -14.33 7.61
CA ASP A 246 12.26 -14.85 8.98
C ASP A 246 13.59 -15.52 9.37
N PHE A 247 14.67 -15.15 8.68
CA PHE A 247 16.00 -15.74 8.81
C PHE A 247 16.97 -14.71 9.37
N ILE A 248 17.85 -15.17 10.26
CA ILE A 248 18.99 -14.37 10.72
C ILE A 248 20.13 -14.58 9.73
N LEU A 249 20.43 -13.55 8.94
CA LEU A 249 21.52 -13.53 7.96
C LEU A 249 22.71 -12.75 8.51
N GLU A 250 23.92 -13.11 8.11
CA GLU A 250 25.12 -12.31 8.38
C GLU A 250 25.10 -10.97 7.62
N SER A 251 24.64 -11.03 6.36
CA SER A 251 24.42 -9.87 5.51
C SER A 251 23.18 -10.06 4.64
N ASN A 252 22.42 -8.98 4.44
CA ASN A 252 21.26 -8.98 3.56
C ASN A 252 21.71 -8.85 2.10
N PRO A 253 21.11 -9.60 1.15
CA PRO A 253 21.47 -9.51 -0.25
C PRO A 253 21.04 -8.17 -0.86
N GLY A 254 21.98 -7.49 -1.52
CA GLY A 254 21.74 -6.25 -2.27
C GLY A 254 21.77 -6.42 -3.80
N THR A 255 22.36 -7.52 -4.28
CA THR A 255 22.57 -7.83 -5.71
C THR A 255 21.88 -9.14 -6.09
N PHE A 256 21.82 -9.44 -7.40
CA PHE A 256 21.32 -10.72 -7.88
C PHE A 256 22.17 -11.90 -7.38
N GLU A 257 23.49 -11.78 -7.44
CA GLU A 257 24.44 -12.82 -7.02
C GLU A 257 24.34 -13.10 -5.53
N ASP A 258 24.19 -12.06 -4.70
CA ASP A 258 23.99 -12.23 -3.27
C ASP A 258 22.64 -12.91 -2.99
N ALA A 259 21.59 -12.54 -3.72
CA ALA A 259 20.29 -13.19 -3.59
C ALA A 259 20.35 -14.70 -3.92
N VAL A 260 21.11 -15.09 -4.96
CA VAL A 260 21.36 -16.51 -5.30
C VAL A 260 22.07 -17.22 -4.16
N LYS A 261 23.15 -16.64 -3.61
CA LYS A 261 23.90 -17.23 -2.49
C LYS A 261 23.02 -17.39 -1.26
N THR A 262 22.27 -16.35 -0.89
CA THR A 262 21.34 -16.38 0.25
C THR A 262 20.27 -17.44 0.03
N TYR A 263 19.64 -17.50 -1.15
CA TYR A 263 18.60 -18.49 -1.47
C TYR A 263 19.09 -19.93 -1.26
N ILE A 264 20.31 -20.25 -1.70
CA ILE A 264 20.92 -21.59 -1.53
C ILE A 264 21.14 -21.94 -0.05
N GLN A 265 21.36 -20.94 0.79
CA GLN A 265 21.60 -21.12 2.22
C GLN A 265 20.29 -21.26 3.03
N LEU A 266 19.15 -20.71 2.57
CA LEU A 266 17.89 -20.69 3.32
C LEU A 266 17.46 -22.05 3.90
N PRO A 267 17.50 -23.18 3.14
CA PRO A 267 17.10 -24.47 3.69
C PRO A 267 17.99 -24.93 4.85
N LYS A 268 19.29 -24.58 4.83
CA LYS A 268 20.24 -24.91 5.91
C LYS A 268 19.99 -24.06 7.16
N LEU A 269 19.57 -22.81 6.96
CA LEU A 269 19.30 -21.86 8.05
C LEU A 269 18.05 -22.19 8.88
N LEU A 270 17.16 -23.06 8.38
CA LEU A 270 16.05 -23.61 9.19
C LEU A 270 16.56 -24.40 10.41
N GLY A 271 17.81 -24.89 10.33
CA GLY A 271 18.49 -25.64 11.38
C GLY A 271 17.97 -27.07 11.55
N GLU A 272 18.73 -27.88 12.30
CA GLU A 272 18.33 -29.25 12.65
C GLU A 272 16.94 -29.26 13.31
N ASN A 273 16.09 -30.20 12.87
CA ASN A 273 14.71 -30.34 13.33
C ASN A 273 13.86 -29.05 13.22
N SER A 274 14.22 -28.15 12.31
CA SER A 274 13.49 -26.88 12.09
C SER A 274 13.41 -26.04 13.37
N LYS A 275 14.51 -25.95 14.11
CA LYS A 275 14.59 -25.24 15.39
C LYS A 275 14.46 -23.72 15.24
N ASN A 276 14.86 -23.16 14.10
CA ASN A 276 14.85 -21.71 13.84
C ASN A 276 13.54 -21.22 13.19
N CYS A 277 12.49 -22.05 13.14
CA CYS A 277 11.22 -21.65 12.53
C CYS A 277 10.38 -20.76 13.45
N VAL A 278 9.68 -19.81 12.83
CA VAL A 278 8.72 -18.90 13.46
C VAL A 278 7.27 -19.36 13.21
N PRO A 279 6.29 -18.87 14.00
CA PRO A 279 4.88 -19.05 13.68
C PRO A 279 4.55 -18.44 12.31
N LEU A 280 3.88 -19.20 11.45
CA LEU A 280 3.35 -18.70 10.17
C LEU A 280 1.84 -18.52 10.22
N LYS A 281 1.12 -19.51 10.76
CA LYS A 281 -0.33 -19.54 10.84
C LYS A 281 -0.77 -20.08 12.19
N VAL A 282 -1.82 -19.48 12.73
CA VAL A 282 -2.28 -19.72 14.11
C VAL A 282 -3.74 -20.12 14.09
N THR A 283 -4.05 -21.18 14.81
CA THR A 283 -5.41 -21.66 15.05
C THR A 283 -5.87 -21.16 16.41
N LEU A 284 -7.01 -20.48 16.42
CA LEU A 284 -7.59 -19.78 17.56
C LEU A 284 -8.93 -20.44 17.91
N MET A 285 -9.07 -20.82 19.18
CA MET A 285 -10.33 -21.33 19.71
C MET A 285 -11.03 -20.22 20.50
N PRO A 286 -12.35 -20.00 20.33
CA PRO A 286 -13.10 -19.04 21.12
C PRO A 286 -13.04 -19.38 22.61
N LEU A 287 -12.79 -18.35 23.43
CA LEU A 287 -12.76 -18.49 24.88
C LEU A 287 -14.14 -18.84 25.45
N LYS A 288 -15.22 -18.53 24.71
CA LYS A 288 -16.59 -18.94 25.04
C LYS A 288 -16.78 -20.44 25.20
N LYS A 289 -15.92 -21.26 24.58
CA LYS A 289 -15.92 -22.73 24.77
C LYS A 289 -15.42 -23.15 26.15
N LEU A 290 -14.70 -22.28 26.86
CA LEU A 290 -14.19 -22.50 28.22
C LEU A 290 -14.98 -21.71 29.27
N HIS A 291 -15.49 -20.52 28.91
CA HIS A 291 -16.30 -19.68 29.78
C HIS A 291 -17.44 -19.00 29.00
N PRO A 292 -18.72 -19.35 29.23
CA PRO A 292 -19.84 -18.86 28.43
C PRO A 292 -19.99 -17.33 28.35
N GLU A 293 -19.62 -16.62 29.43
CA GLU A 293 -19.68 -15.14 29.48
C GLU A 293 -18.44 -14.45 28.90
N ALA A 294 -17.48 -15.19 28.34
CA ALA A 294 -16.30 -14.58 27.75
C ALA A 294 -16.64 -13.63 26.60
N ALA A 295 -15.86 -12.56 26.50
CA ALA A 295 -15.91 -11.62 25.39
C ALA A 295 -15.76 -12.37 24.06
N ALA A 296 -16.44 -11.88 23.03
CA ALA A 296 -16.37 -12.46 21.70
C ALA A 296 -16.40 -11.38 20.63
N MET A 297 -15.79 -11.71 19.50
CA MET A 297 -16.03 -11.01 18.25
C MET A 297 -17.43 -11.38 17.76
N LYS A 298 -18.32 -10.39 17.70
CA LYS A 298 -19.74 -10.57 17.33
C LYS A 298 -20.01 -10.30 15.85
N LYS A 299 -19.20 -9.45 15.22
CA LYS A 299 -19.35 -9.04 13.82
C LYS A 299 -18.01 -9.12 13.10
N GLU A 300 -18.04 -9.59 11.86
CA GLU A 300 -16.95 -9.38 10.90
C GLU A 300 -17.17 -8.08 10.11
N ILE A 301 -16.10 -7.53 9.58
CA ILE A 301 -16.18 -6.43 8.61
C ILE A 301 -16.45 -7.05 7.24
N CYS A 302 -17.48 -6.58 6.54
CA CYS A 302 -17.84 -7.11 5.25
C CYS A 302 -16.72 -6.88 4.22
N ALA A 303 -16.47 -7.89 3.38
CA ALA A 303 -15.40 -7.84 2.38
C ALA A 303 -15.52 -6.66 1.39
N ARG A 304 -16.74 -6.14 1.17
CA ARG A 304 -16.97 -4.94 0.36
C ARG A 304 -16.35 -3.70 1.02
N LEU A 305 -16.53 -3.55 2.33
CA LEU A 305 -16.01 -2.39 3.05
C LEU A 305 -14.48 -2.47 3.21
N VAL A 306 -13.95 -3.68 3.43
CA VAL A 306 -12.50 -3.93 3.40
C VAL A 306 -11.89 -3.49 2.06
N ARG A 307 -12.52 -3.82 0.94
CA ARG A 307 -12.07 -3.34 -0.39
C ARG A 307 -12.12 -1.82 -0.53
N LYS A 308 -13.18 -1.16 -0.05
CA LYS A 308 -13.25 0.31 -0.08
C LYS A 308 -12.13 0.96 0.76
N VAL A 309 -11.76 0.37 1.90
CA VAL A 309 -10.61 0.81 2.70
C VAL A 309 -9.31 0.63 1.91
N GLU A 310 -9.19 -0.50 1.21
CA GLU A 310 -8.07 -0.77 0.31
C GLU A 310 -7.92 0.27 -0.78
N ASP A 311 -8.98 0.51 -1.54
CA ASP A 311 -9.01 1.50 -2.61
C ASP A 311 -8.65 2.91 -2.08
N ALA A 312 -9.23 3.31 -0.95
CA ALA A 312 -9.02 4.64 -0.38
C ALA A 312 -7.56 4.87 0.06
N LEU A 313 -6.89 3.85 0.62
CA LEU A 313 -5.48 3.94 1.00
C LEU A 313 -4.55 3.79 -0.20
N GLN A 314 -4.89 2.95 -1.17
CA GLN A 314 -4.14 2.79 -2.41
C GLN A 314 -4.14 4.07 -3.25
N ASP A 315 -5.26 4.81 -3.29
CA ASP A 315 -5.34 6.12 -3.94
C ASP A 315 -4.30 7.12 -3.40
N LEU A 316 -4.14 7.15 -2.07
CA LEU A 316 -3.16 8.02 -1.41
C LEU A 316 -1.72 7.58 -1.73
N ASP A 317 -1.47 6.28 -1.79
CA ASP A 317 -0.17 5.72 -2.18
C ASP A 317 0.17 6.05 -3.64
N ASN A 318 -0.80 5.90 -4.54
CA ASN A 318 -0.62 6.27 -5.96
C ASN A 318 -0.33 7.76 -6.10
N MET A 319 -0.96 8.61 -5.29
CA MET A 319 -0.69 10.05 -5.27
C MET A 319 0.75 10.35 -4.82
N GLU A 320 1.24 9.65 -3.80
CA GLU A 320 2.63 9.77 -3.36
C GLU A 320 3.62 9.35 -4.46
N ILE A 321 3.35 8.23 -5.15
CA ILE A 321 4.19 7.75 -6.25
C ILE A 321 4.24 8.77 -7.39
N ARG A 322 3.09 9.32 -7.82
CA ARG A 322 3.04 10.36 -8.86
C ARG A 322 3.80 11.62 -8.46
N CYS A 323 3.69 12.05 -7.20
CA CYS A 323 4.49 13.16 -6.69
C CYS A 323 5.99 12.85 -6.77
N ASN A 324 6.41 11.64 -6.41
CA ASN A 324 7.83 11.24 -6.50
C ASN A 324 8.33 11.23 -7.95
N ASP A 325 7.50 10.78 -8.89
CA ASP A 325 7.86 10.76 -10.31
C ASP A 325 8.04 12.19 -10.84
N LEU A 326 7.13 13.11 -10.52
CA LEU A 326 7.23 14.52 -10.91
C LEU A 326 8.39 15.25 -10.24
N LEU A 327 8.62 15.04 -8.95
CA LEU A 327 9.75 15.68 -8.23
C LEU A 327 11.11 15.31 -8.81
N GLU A 328 11.17 14.23 -9.59
CA GLU A 328 12.38 13.72 -10.20
C GLU A 328 12.52 14.12 -11.67
N ASP A 329 11.50 14.76 -12.24
CA ASP A 329 11.54 15.32 -13.59
C ASP A 329 12.62 16.40 -13.71
N ARG A 330 13.31 16.43 -14.86
CA ARG A 330 14.45 17.32 -15.12
C ARG A 330 14.07 18.79 -15.00
N VAL A 331 12.86 19.16 -15.44
CA VAL A 331 12.38 20.54 -15.43
C VAL A 331 11.96 20.87 -14.01
N VAL A 332 11.16 20.02 -13.36
CA VAL A 332 10.72 20.25 -11.98
C VAL A 332 11.91 20.47 -11.03
N ARG A 333 13.02 19.76 -11.24
CA ARG A 333 14.27 19.97 -10.47
C ARG A 333 14.86 21.38 -10.55
N SER A 334 14.53 22.15 -11.59
CA SER A 334 14.98 23.52 -11.79
C SER A 334 13.95 24.60 -11.39
N PHE A 335 12.73 24.21 -11.00
CA PHE A 335 11.66 25.14 -10.62
C PHE A 335 11.20 24.90 -9.17
N PRO A 336 11.80 25.60 -8.18
CA PRO A 336 11.53 25.39 -6.75
C PRO A 336 10.05 25.52 -6.37
N GLN A 337 9.31 26.41 -7.02
CA GLN A 337 7.89 26.67 -6.74
C GLN A 337 7.04 25.41 -6.98
N ILE A 338 7.36 24.64 -8.01
CA ILE A 338 6.68 23.38 -8.34
C ILE A 338 7.08 22.28 -7.36
N GLN A 339 8.37 22.21 -7.01
CA GLN A 339 8.85 21.27 -6.00
C GLN A 339 8.18 21.48 -4.65
N GLU A 340 8.01 22.74 -4.23
CA GLU A 340 7.33 23.11 -3.00
C GLU A 340 5.87 22.66 -3.02
N LYS A 341 5.13 22.91 -4.12
CA LYS A 341 3.74 22.46 -4.29
C LYS A 341 3.62 20.93 -4.19
N LEU A 342 4.43 20.20 -4.96
CA LEU A 342 4.43 18.73 -4.98
C LEU A 342 4.83 18.13 -3.61
N SER A 343 5.88 18.66 -2.98
CA SER A 343 6.33 18.23 -1.66
C SER A 343 5.27 18.48 -0.59
N ARG A 344 4.58 19.63 -0.68
CA ARG A 344 3.47 19.99 0.21
C ARG A 344 2.28 19.05 0.01
N LEU A 345 1.86 18.76 -1.22
CA LEU A 345 0.81 17.78 -1.50
C LEU A 345 1.17 16.43 -0.88
N LYS A 346 2.37 15.91 -1.17
CA LYS A 346 2.85 14.63 -0.66
C LYS A 346 2.75 14.56 0.86
N LYS A 347 3.22 15.59 1.57
CA LYS A 347 3.14 15.67 3.03
C LYS A 347 1.69 15.64 3.53
N LEU A 348 0.80 16.43 2.91
CA LEU A 348 -0.61 16.46 3.28
C LEU A 348 -1.30 15.10 3.08
N CYS A 349 -0.97 14.37 2.00
CA CYS A 349 -1.48 13.02 1.76
C CYS A 349 -1.01 12.03 2.84
N ILE A 350 0.26 12.09 3.26
CA ILE A 350 0.82 11.26 4.34
C ILE A 350 0.13 11.55 5.68
N ASP A 351 -0.08 12.84 6.00
CA ASP A 351 -0.75 13.27 7.23
C ASP A 351 -2.22 12.80 7.24
N PHE A 352 -2.93 12.95 6.11
CA PHE A 352 -4.31 12.48 5.98
C PHE A 352 -4.41 10.96 6.06
N ARG A 353 -3.52 10.22 5.40
CA ARG A 353 -3.44 8.75 5.50
C ARG A 353 -3.36 8.31 6.96
N SER A 354 -2.44 8.93 7.71
CA SER A 354 -2.25 8.63 9.13
C SER A 354 -3.53 8.92 9.95
N SER A 355 -4.20 10.04 9.69
CA SER A 355 -5.47 10.38 10.33
C SER A 355 -6.58 9.37 10.01
N LEU A 356 -6.67 8.94 8.75
CA LEU A 356 -7.64 7.94 8.30
C LEU A 356 -7.40 6.59 8.99
N GLN A 357 -6.15 6.13 9.02
CA GLN A 357 -5.76 4.88 9.70
C GLN A 357 -6.12 4.93 11.19
N GLN A 358 -5.82 6.03 11.89
CA GLN A 358 -6.17 6.20 13.30
C GLN A 358 -7.69 6.15 13.55
N LYS A 359 -8.50 6.75 12.68
CA LYS A 359 -9.97 6.66 12.79
C LYS A 359 -10.45 5.22 12.63
N MET A 360 -9.92 4.51 11.63
CA MET A 360 -10.26 3.09 11.41
C MET A 360 -9.82 2.21 12.59
N ALA A 361 -8.62 2.42 13.13
CA ALA A 361 -8.11 1.69 14.28
C ALA A 361 -8.98 1.87 15.54
N LYS A 362 -9.60 3.04 15.71
CA LYS A 362 -10.56 3.29 16.80
C LYS A 362 -11.90 2.59 16.57
N LYS A 363 -12.38 2.53 15.32
CA LYS A 363 -13.72 2.03 14.97
C LYS A 363 -13.79 0.51 14.84
N LEU A 364 -12.75 -0.12 14.29
CA LEU A 364 -12.73 -1.57 14.04
C LEU A 364 -13.01 -2.42 15.29
N PRO A 365 -12.37 -2.19 16.46
CA PRO A 365 -12.65 -2.97 17.66
C PRO A 365 -14.10 -2.87 18.13
N SER A 366 -14.68 -1.66 18.17
CA SER A 366 -16.06 -1.43 18.61
C SER A 366 -17.08 -2.07 17.67
N ILE A 367 -16.85 -2.01 16.36
CA ILE A 367 -17.71 -2.69 15.37
C ILE A 367 -17.66 -4.20 15.59
N ARG A 368 -16.46 -4.78 15.75
CA ARG A 368 -16.28 -6.22 15.98
C ARG A 368 -16.84 -6.69 17.32
N ALA A 369 -16.84 -5.83 18.34
CA ALA A 369 -17.51 -6.06 19.63
C ALA A 369 -19.05 -6.02 19.52
N GLY A 370 -19.59 -5.48 18.41
CA GLY A 370 -21.00 -5.23 18.20
C GLY A 370 -21.53 -4.01 18.96
N GLU A 371 -20.64 -3.13 19.41
CA GLU A 371 -20.97 -1.87 20.11
C GLU A 371 -21.31 -0.75 19.12
N GLU A 372 -20.65 -0.76 17.97
CA GLU A 372 -20.96 0.14 16.85
C GLU A 372 -21.44 -0.65 15.63
N ASP A 373 -22.15 0.05 14.74
CA ASP A 373 -22.53 -0.52 13.45
C ASP A 373 -21.44 -0.33 12.41
N GLU A 374 -21.36 -1.26 11.46
CA GLU A 374 -20.39 -1.19 10.37
C GLU A 374 -20.56 0.09 9.51
N GLN A 375 -21.77 0.68 9.49
CA GLN A 375 -22.00 1.98 8.87
C GLN A 375 -21.11 3.10 9.43
N GLU A 376 -20.60 2.99 10.67
CA GLU A 376 -19.66 3.98 11.21
C GLU A 376 -18.33 3.98 10.45
N LEU A 377 -17.85 2.82 10.01
CA LEU A 377 -16.68 2.73 9.14
C LEU A 377 -16.99 3.20 7.71
N ALA A 378 -18.20 2.95 7.22
CA ALA A 378 -18.64 3.50 5.92
C ALA A 378 -18.66 5.04 5.93
N LYS A 379 -19.17 5.65 7.01
CA LYS A 379 -19.15 7.12 7.21
C LYS A 379 -17.75 7.70 7.18
N VAL A 380 -16.76 7.02 7.76
CA VAL A 380 -15.35 7.46 7.71
C VAL A 380 -14.85 7.58 6.27
N LEU A 381 -15.26 6.66 5.39
CA LEU A 381 -14.92 6.70 3.96
C LEU A 381 -15.74 7.74 3.19
N ASP A 382 -17.04 7.86 3.47
CA ASP A 382 -17.89 8.88 2.84
C ASP A 382 -17.44 10.31 3.20
N ASP A 383 -16.93 10.51 4.43
CA ASP A 383 -16.33 11.78 4.87
C ASP A 383 -15.07 12.12 4.08
N ARG A 384 -14.25 11.12 3.73
CA ARG A 384 -13.11 11.32 2.82
C ARG A 384 -13.60 11.80 1.46
N ASP A 385 -14.62 11.17 0.90
CA ASP A 385 -15.10 11.47 -0.45
C ASP A 385 -15.72 12.89 -0.55
N LYS A 386 -16.21 13.44 0.57
CA LYS A 386 -16.69 14.83 0.66
C LYS A 386 -15.57 15.84 0.98
N SER A 387 -14.40 15.37 1.40
CA SER A 387 -13.29 16.21 1.82
C SER A 387 -12.43 16.70 0.64
N PRO A 388 -11.47 17.63 0.87
CA PRO A 388 -10.42 17.91 -0.10
C PRO A 388 -9.58 16.69 -0.50
N PHE A 389 -9.58 15.60 0.27
CA PHE A 389 -8.81 14.38 0.00
C PHE A 389 -9.60 13.32 -0.80
N SER A 390 -10.69 13.72 -1.46
CA SER A 390 -11.40 12.80 -2.35
C SER A 390 -10.52 12.41 -3.54
N GLN A 391 -10.70 11.18 -4.03
CA GLN A 391 -9.92 10.66 -5.16
C GLN A 391 -10.02 11.58 -6.39
N GLU A 392 -11.22 12.07 -6.69
CA GLU A 392 -11.49 12.98 -7.81
C GLU A 392 -10.69 14.27 -7.69
N ARG A 393 -10.73 14.93 -6.52
CA ARG A 393 -10.06 16.22 -6.30
C ARG A 393 -8.55 16.08 -6.32
N LEU A 394 -8.01 15.05 -5.65
CA LEU A 394 -6.57 14.76 -5.68
C LEU A 394 -6.10 14.46 -7.10
N THR A 395 -6.84 13.61 -7.83
CA THR A 395 -6.52 13.23 -9.21
C THR A 395 -6.59 14.43 -10.16
N LYS A 396 -7.55 15.32 -9.96
CA LYS A 396 -7.67 16.55 -10.73
C LYS A 396 -6.46 17.46 -10.50
N TRP A 397 -6.15 17.76 -9.24
CA TRP A 397 -5.04 18.67 -8.90
C TRP A 397 -3.71 18.20 -9.50
N ILE A 398 -3.36 16.92 -9.32
CA ILE A 398 -2.08 16.40 -9.83
C ILE A 398 -2.04 16.36 -11.37
N LYS A 399 -3.18 16.19 -12.06
CA LYS A 399 -3.25 16.28 -13.52
C LYS A 399 -3.06 17.71 -14.02
N ASP A 400 -3.61 18.68 -13.30
CA ASP A 400 -3.43 20.09 -13.61
C ASP A 400 -1.95 20.47 -13.42
N GLU A 401 -1.30 19.97 -12.37
CA GLU A 401 0.13 20.15 -12.11
C GLU A 401 1.01 19.44 -13.18
N GLU A 402 0.70 18.20 -13.57
CA GLU A 402 1.38 17.49 -14.68
C GLU A 402 1.30 18.25 -16.01
N ARG A 403 0.14 18.88 -16.25
CA ARG A 403 -0.07 19.72 -17.43
C ARG A 403 0.78 20.99 -17.37
N GLU A 404 0.84 21.65 -16.22
CA GLU A 404 1.70 22.82 -16.02
C GLU A 404 3.18 22.47 -16.28
N VAL A 405 3.67 21.37 -15.70
CA VAL A 405 5.03 20.85 -15.94
C VAL A 405 5.26 20.58 -17.43
N THR A 406 4.28 20.01 -18.13
CA THR A 406 4.40 19.74 -19.57
C THR A 406 4.52 21.02 -20.40
N ILE A 407 3.78 22.07 -20.04
CA ILE A 407 3.86 23.37 -20.72
C ILE A 407 5.22 24.02 -20.48
N ILE A 408 5.71 24.04 -19.24
CA ILE A 408 7.02 24.61 -18.91
C ILE A 408 8.11 23.86 -19.65
N ARG A 409 8.04 22.52 -19.67
CA ARG A 409 8.98 21.68 -20.42
C ARG A 409 9.02 22.03 -21.89
N TYR A 410 7.86 22.24 -22.53
CA TYR A 410 7.83 22.67 -23.93
C TYR A 410 8.61 23.97 -24.17
N PHE A 411 8.43 24.98 -23.30
CA PHE A 411 9.17 26.24 -23.40
C PHE A 411 10.66 26.09 -23.10
N VAL A 412 11.02 25.32 -22.07
CA VAL A 412 12.43 25.03 -21.72
C VAL A 412 13.14 24.31 -22.87
N ASP A 413 12.47 23.34 -23.50
CA ASP A 413 13.01 22.59 -24.63
C ASP A 413 13.15 23.48 -25.90
N MET A 414 12.22 24.41 -26.11
CA MET A 414 12.33 25.40 -27.19
C MET A 414 13.49 26.39 -26.97
N MET A 415 13.83 26.65 -25.71
CA MET A 415 14.93 27.51 -25.28
C MET A 415 16.15 26.69 -24.85
N GLU A 416 16.46 25.60 -25.57
CA GLU A 416 17.61 24.76 -25.25
C GLU A 416 18.92 25.58 -25.31
N GLY A 417 19.81 25.35 -24.33
CA GLY A 417 21.06 26.10 -24.17
C GLY A 417 20.94 27.39 -23.35
N THR A 418 19.72 27.79 -22.98
CA THR A 418 19.51 28.91 -22.04
C THR A 418 19.80 28.50 -20.60
N LYS A 419 20.36 29.42 -19.81
CA LYS A 419 20.57 29.17 -18.39
C LYS A 419 19.25 29.37 -17.64
N ILE A 420 18.84 28.35 -16.89
CA ILE A 420 17.68 28.40 -16.00
C ILE A 420 18.12 28.98 -14.66
N ILE A 421 17.38 29.99 -14.20
CA ILE A 421 17.62 30.72 -12.96
C ILE A 421 16.52 30.37 -11.96
N SER A 422 16.91 29.86 -10.79
CA SER A 422 15.96 29.27 -9.83
C SER A 422 15.38 30.27 -8.84
N ASP A 423 16.10 31.36 -8.56
CA ASP A 423 15.70 32.38 -7.59
C ASP A 423 16.21 33.79 -7.96
N GLN A 424 15.70 34.79 -7.24
CA GLN A 424 16.05 36.20 -7.48
C GLN A 424 17.53 36.50 -7.20
N SER A 425 18.15 35.83 -6.23
CA SER A 425 19.57 36.06 -5.90
C SER A 425 20.49 35.55 -7.01
N GLU A 426 20.13 34.44 -7.65
CA GLU A 426 20.84 33.94 -8.82
C GLU A 426 20.63 34.87 -10.03
N LEU A 427 19.42 35.41 -10.22
CA LEU A 427 19.15 36.41 -11.26
C LEU A 427 20.02 37.66 -11.07
N ASP A 428 20.04 38.22 -9.86
CA ASP A 428 20.84 39.40 -9.53
C ASP A 428 22.33 39.15 -9.82
N ARG A 429 22.85 37.95 -9.53
CA ARG A 429 24.26 37.59 -9.82
C ARG A 429 24.58 37.58 -11.30
N GLU A 430 23.66 37.14 -12.15
CA GLU A 430 23.87 37.16 -13.60
C GLU A 430 23.71 38.57 -14.17
N VAL A 431 22.75 39.34 -13.66
CA VAL A 431 22.50 40.72 -14.08
C VAL A 431 23.67 41.65 -13.70
N PHE A 432 24.25 41.50 -12.52
CA PHE A 432 25.36 42.35 -12.04
C PHE A 432 26.76 41.80 -12.36
N LYS A 433 26.86 40.81 -13.25
CA LYS A 433 28.14 40.19 -13.60
C LYS A 433 29.04 41.18 -14.36
N PRO A 434 30.29 41.44 -13.90
CA PRO A 434 31.19 42.35 -14.59
C PRO A 434 31.43 41.93 -16.05
N GLY A 435 31.25 42.86 -16.99
CA GLY A 435 31.43 42.62 -18.42
C GLY A 435 30.17 42.10 -19.14
N VAL A 436 29.04 41.95 -18.45
CA VAL A 436 27.73 41.77 -19.08
C VAL A 436 27.07 43.14 -19.23
N GLU A 437 26.83 43.56 -20.47
CA GLU A 437 26.19 44.86 -20.77
C GLU A 437 24.67 44.75 -20.79
N GLU A 438 24.17 43.57 -21.17
CA GLU A 438 22.81 43.41 -21.67
C GLU A 438 22.28 41.98 -21.40
N VAL A 439 21.08 41.85 -20.80
CA VAL A 439 20.51 40.57 -20.31
C VAL A 439 19.05 40.41 -20.72
N LEU A 440 18.74 39.33 -21.45
CA LEU A 440 17.38 38.97 -21.85
C LEU A 440 16.84 37.84 -20.96
N CYS A 441 15.74 38.08 -20.28
CA CYS A 441 15.15 37.12 -19.36
C CYS A 441 13.70 36.79 -19.73
N PHE A 442 13.43 35.51 -19.98
CA PHE A 442 12.08 34.97 -20.10
C PHE A 442 11.57 34.53 -18.73
N VAL A 443 10.56 35.21 -18.20
CA VAL A 443 10.06 34.96 -16.83
C VAL A 443 8.72 34.24 -16.85
N PHE A 444 8.60 33.14 -16.10
CA PHE A 444 7.31 32.51 -15.85
C PHE A 444 6.57 33.21 -14.69
N THR A 445 5.78 34.23 -15.02
CA THR A 445 5.06 35.09 -14.05
C THR A 445 3.91 34.39 -13.30
N SER A 446 3.43 33.26 -13.82
CA SER A 446 2.28 32.54 -13.26
C SER A 446 2.64 31.46 -12.23
N LEU A 447 3.93 31.15 -12.04
CA LEU A 447 4.37 30.12 -11.09
C LEU A 447 4.31 30.64 -9.65
N LYS A 448 3.27 30.24 -8.94
CA LYS A 448 3.09 30.56 -7.51
C LYS A 448 3.39 29.32 -6.67
N SER A 449 4.18 29.49 -5.61
CA SER A 449 4.35 28.46 -4.58
C SER A 449 3.11 28.32 -3.68
N THR A 450 2.30 29.38 -3.59
CA THR A 450 1.03 29.35 -2.86
C THR A 450 -0.08 28.78 -3.73
N ASP A 451 -0.64 27.67 -3.27
CA ASP A 451 -1.77 27.00 -3.92
C ASP A 451 -3.00 27.01 -2.98
N PRO A 452 -4.12 27.63 -3.40
CA PRO A 452 -5.33 27.72 -2.57
C PRO A 452 -5.96 26.37 -2.21
N TYR A 453 -5.81 25.37 -3.08
CA TYR A 453 -6.33 24.03 -2.84
C TYR A 453 -5.48 23.31 -1.79
N LEU A 454 -4.15 23.39 -1.87
CA LEU A 454 -3.26 22.86 -0.83
C LEU A 454 -3.46 23.56 0.52
N GLN A 455 -3.82 24.85 0.51
CA GLN A 455 -4.21 25.56 1.74
C GLN A 455 -5.51 24.99 2.33
N ASN A 456 -6.55 24.80 1.53
CA ASN A 456 -7.80 24.17 1.96
C ASN A 456 -7.58 22.76 2.54
N MET A 457 -6.69 21.96 1.93
CA MET A 457 -6.30 20.65 2.45
C MET A 457 -5.65 20.76 3.85
N SER A 458 -4.76 21.74 4.04
CA SER A 458 -4.12 22.02 5.33
C SER A 458 -5.15 22.41 6.40
N ASP A 459 -6.01 23.38 6.07
CA ASP A 459 -7.06 23.87 6.97
C ASP A 459 -8.02 22.76 7.39
N TYR A 460 -8.35 21.84 6.46
CA TYR A 460 -9.17 20.67 6.74
C TYR A 460 -8.53 19.76 7.79
N LEU A 461 -7.22 19.47 7.66
CA LEU A 461 -6.48 18.66 8.63
C LEU A 461 -6.40 19.34 10.01
N GLU A 462 -6.18 20.66 10.04
CA GLU A 462 -6.13 21.44 11.29
C GLU A 462 -7.48 21.46 12.01
N LYS A 463 -8.57 21.75 11.30
CA LYS A 463 -9.93 21.71 11.87
C LYS A 463 -10.26 20.34 12.48
N LYS A 464 -9.81 19.25 11.83
CA LYS A 464 -10.02 17.89 12.34
C LYS A 464 -9.15 17.57 13.56
N LYS A 465 -7.97 18.15 13.69
CA LYS A 465 -7.16 18.04 14.92
C LYS A 465 -7.89 18.68 16.10
N LEU A 466 -8.43 19.89 15.90
CA LEU A 466 -9.14 20.65 16.95
C LEU A 466 -10.41 19.92 17.43
N GLN A 467 -11.21 19.37 16.50
CA GLN A 467 -12.40 18.57 16.84
C GLN A 467 -12.09 17.28 17.62
N GLY A 468 -10.84 16.80 17.60
CA GLY A 468 -10.40 15.62 18.34
C GLY A 468 -9.99 15.89 19.80
N THR A 469 -9.92 17.16 20.21
CA THR A 469 -9.40 17.60 21.52
C THR A 469 -10.47 18.04 22.53
N ASP A 470 -11.74 18.14 22.12
CA ASP A 470 -12.80 18.70 22.97
C ASP A 470 -13.46 17.65 23.87
N GLY A 471 -12.76 17.34 24.95
CA GLY A 471 -13.34 16.86 26.20
C GLY A 471 -13.14 17.90 27.30
N ASN A 472 -13.50 19.17 27.05
CA ASN A 472 -13.84 20.22 28.03
C ASN A 472 -13.66 21.62 27.39
N THR A 473 -14.73 22.27 26.92
CA THR A 473 -15.02 23.73 26.98
C THR A 473 -16.43 23.99 26.40
N PRO A 474 -17.25 24.94 26.92
CA PRO A 474 -18.65 25.11 26.52
C PRO A 474 -18.82 25.82 25.17
N PRO A 475 -20.02 25.75 24.54
CA PRO A 475 -20.21 26.17 23.16
C PRO A 475 -20.24 27.69 23.04
N ALA A 476 -19.37 28.25 22.21
CA ALA A 476 -19.53 29.59 21.68
C ALA A 476 -20.37 29.52 20.39
N GLN A 477 -21.38 30.36 20.34
CA GLN A 477 -22.47 30.38 19.37
C GLN A 477 -22.02 30.51 17.91
N ASP A 478 -22.78 29.79 17.09
CA ASP A 478 -22.94 29.86 15.65
C ASP A 478 -22.69 31.23 14.99
N GLN A 479 -21.91 31.21 13.92
CA GLN A 479 -22.23 31.96 12.69
C GLN A 479 -21.56 31.29 11.47
N CYS A 480 -21.98 30.06 11.15
CA CYS A 480 -21.79 29.53 9.80
C CYS A 480 -22.90 30.07 8.90
N ARG A 481 -22.60 31.09 8.08
CA ARG A 481 -23.42 31.40 6.91
C ARG A 481 -23.26 30.26 5.90
N ASN A 482 -24.24 29.35 5.92
CA ASN A 482 -24.53 28.50 4.78
C ASN A 482 -25.04 29.39 3.64
N THR A 483 -24.32 29.43 2.53
CA THR A 483 -24.92 29.66 1.22
C THR A 483 -24.87 28.36 0.43
N PRO A 484 -26.01 27.87 -0.09
CA PRO A 484 -26.01 26.85 -1.12
C PRO A 484 -25.69 27.51 -2.46
N SER A 485 -25.08 26.75 -3.38
CA SER A 485 -24.72 27.15 -4.75
C SER A 485 -23.59 28.19 -4.86
N GLY A 486 -22.46 27.71 -5.35
CA GLY A 486 -21.36 28.51 -5.87
C GLY A 486 -20.61 27.62 -6.86
N SER A 487 -20.90 27.81 -8.14
CA SER A 487 -20.11 27.31 -9.26
C SER A 487 -18.62 27.36 -8.92
N LEU A 488 -17.89 26.27 -9.20
CA LEU A 488 -16.44 26.33 -9.35
C LEU A 488 -16.14 27.47 -10.34
N SER A 489 -15.73 28.63 -9.83
CA SER A 489 -15.09 29.64 -10.65
C SER A 489 -13.81 28.99 -11.15
N LEU A 490 -13.78 28.68 -12.45
CA LEU A 490 -12.56 28.50 -13.20
C LEU A 490 -11.63 29.66 -12.85
N TRP A 491 -10.56 29.38 -12.13
CA TRP A 491 -9.36 30.21 -12.19
C TRP A 491 -8.46 29.57 -13.24
N CYS A 492 -8.67 29.96 -14.50
CA CYS A 492 -7.59 30.00 -15.46
C CYS A 492 -6.92 31.36 -15.26
N PRO A 493 -5.65 31.45 -14.84
CA PRO A 493 -4.94 32.70 -14.96
C PRO A 493 -4.84 33.05 -16.46
N PRO A 494 -4.95 34.33 -16.85
CA PRO A 494 -4.55 34.72 -18.19
C PRO A 494 -3.08 34.36 -18.37
N LEU A 495 -2.72 33.72 -19.48
CA LEU A 495 -1.34 33.66 -19.95
C LEU A 495 -0.93 35.10 -20.31
N CYS A 496 -0.37 35.83 -19.36
CA CYS A 496 0.42 37.01 -19.65
C CYS A 496 1.89 36.61 -19.52
N SER A 497 2.45 36.12 -20.61
CA SER A 497 3.89 36.23 -20.85
C SER A 497 4.18 37.69 -21.16
N GLU A 498 4.66 38.45 -20.17
CA GLU A 498 5.28 39.75 -20.46
C GLU A 498 6.75 39.51 -20.82
N VAL A 499 7.14 39.97 -22.01
CA VAL A 499 8.54 40.13 -22.38
C VAL A 499 8.97 41.49 -21.83
N THR A 500 9.71 41.50 -20.73
CA THR A 500 10.35 42.72 -20.26
C THR A 500 11.69 42.85 -20.98
N THR A 501 11.75 43.73 -21.98
CA THR A 501 12.99 44.04 -22.70
C THR A 501 13.90 44.91 -21.83
N ILE A 502 15.01 44.32 -21.42
CA ILE A 502 16.27 45.03 -21.25
C ILE A 502 17.14 44.42 -22.35
N THR A 503 17.54 45.21 -23.35
CA THR A 503 18.38 44.77 -24.49
C THR A 503 19.59 44.01 -23.90
N GLY A 504 19.85 42.72 -24.20
CA GLY A 504 20.40 42.09 -25.43
C GLY A 504 21.81 41.44 -25.26
N THR A 505 22.00 40.25 -24.68
CA THR A 505 22.44 39.01 -25.39
C THR A 505 23.07 38.03 -24.38
N ASN A 506 22.24 37.52 -23.49
CA ASN A 506 22.37 36.17 -22.94
C ASN A 506 20.94 35.72 -22.64
N HIS A 507 20.51 34.64 -23.27
CA HIS A 507 19.15 34.12 -23.12
C HIS A 507 19.05 33.40 -21.76
N LEU A 508 18.33 34.01 -20.81
CA LEU A 508 18.05 33.45 -19.48
C LEU A 508 16.56 33.13 -19.36
N VAL A 509 16.23 32.06 -18.65
CA VAL A 509 14.86 31.71 -18.26
C VAL A 509 14.77 31.81 -16.73
N SER A 510 13.81 32.55 -16.19
CA SER A 510 13.68 32.84 -14.76
C SER A 510 12.34 32.38 -14.17
N ALA A 511 12.42 31.87 -12.95
CA ALA A 511 11.28 31.52 -12.11
C ALA A 511 10.98 32.58 -11.01
N ALA A 512 11.66 33.73 -11.00
CA ALA A 512 11.57 34.69 -9.90
C ALA A 512 10.26 35.51 -9.90
N GLN A 513 9.73 35.81 -8.70
CA GLN A 513 8.56 36.68 -8.54
C GLN A 513 8.94 38.14 -8.80
N GLY A 514 8.34 38.74 -9.84
CA GLY A 514 8.35 40.19 -10.02
C GLY A 514 7.40 40.87 -9.03
N SER A 515 7.89 41.86 -8.29
CA SER A 515 7.06 42.78 -7.51
C SER A 515 6.19 43.62 -8.45
N GLY A 516 4.87 43.52 -8.30
CA GLY A 516 3.89 44.22 -9.15
C GLY A 516 3.92 45.74 -8.98
N PHE A 517 3.83 46.44 -10.11
CA PHE A 517 3.37 47.82 -10.19
C PHE A 517 1.85 47.82 -10.36
N ASP A 518 1.19 48.62 -9.53
CA ASP A 518 -0.26 48.82 -9.48
C ASP A 518 -0.73 49.66 -10.68
N ASN A 519 -1.74 49.17 -11.41
CA ASN A 519 -2.47 49.96 -12.41
C ASN A 519 -3.94 49.51 -12.42
N GLY A 520 -4.74 50.18 -11.58
CA GLY A 520 -6.08 50.70 -11.88
C GLY A 520 -7.13 49.79 -12.53
N ASP A 521 -8.18 49.53 -11.75
CA ASP A 521 -9.54 49.10 -12.12
C ASP A 521 -9.94 49.22 -13.60
N VAL A 522 -10.37 48.12 -14.24
CA VAL A 522 -11.61 48.02 -15.05
C VAL A 522 -12.06 46.54 -15.15
N GLU A 523 -13.31 46.26 -14.75
CA GLU A 523 -14.04 45.01 -15.05
C GLU A 523 -14.52 44.96 -16.51
N HIS A 524 -14.38 43.82 -17.20
CA HIS A 524 -15.33 43.35 -18.23
C HIS A 524 -15.30 41.81 -18.34
N GLY A 525 -16.49 41.21 -18.51
CA GLY A 525 -16.76 39.77 -18.41
C GLY A 525 -16.66 38.97 -19.73
N PRO A 526 -17.54 37.97 -19.96
CA PRO A 526 -17.16 36.56 -20.10
C PRO A 526 -17.32 36.00 -21.53
N PHE A 527 -16.56 34.93 -21.85
CA PHE A 527 -16.89 33.71 -22.65
C PHE A 527 -15.77 33.19 -23.56
N GLU A 528 -15.65 31.86 -23.53
CA GLU A 528 -15.33 30.93 -24.65
C GLU A 528 -13.91 31.00 -25.27
N LEU A 529 -13.13 29.92 -25.23
CA LEU A 529 -13.30 28.86 -26.22
C LEU A 529 -12.98 27.44 -25.71
N ASN A 530 -13.93 26.58 -26.02
CA ASN A 530 -13.83 25.13 -26.08
C ASN A 530 -13.50 24.80 -27.54
N VAL A 531 -12.28 24.36 -27.91
CA VAL A 531 -12.02 23.82 -29.26
C VAL A 531 -10.96 22.69 -29.25
N PRO A 532 -11.30 21.50 -29.79
CA PRO A 532 -10.35 20.43 -30.08
C PRO A 532 -9.58 20.73 -31.38
N SER A 533 -8.31 20.31 -31.44
CA SER A 533 -7.37 20.46 -32.57
C SER A 533 -6.95 21.91 -32.88
N LEU A 534 -5.66 22.21 -32.70
CA LEU A 534 -5.03 23.45 -33.19
C LEU A 534 -4.87 23.39 -34.71
N PRO A 535 -5.26 24.43 -35.48
CA PRO A 535 -4.92 24.54 -36.89
C PRO A 535 -3.49 25.05 -37.08
N GLN A 536 -2.82 24.53 -38.11
CA GLN A 536 -1.46 24.86 -38.56
C GLN A 536 -1.21 26.37 -38.78
N ASN A 537 -2.25 27.17 -38.91
CA ASN A 537 -2.17 28.58 -39.30
C ASN A 537 -1.72 29.51 -38.15
N ALA A 538 -1.78 29.05 -36.89
CA ALA A 538 -1.22 29.78 -35.75
C ALA A 538 0.33 29.74 -35.72
N ILE A 539 0.92 28.78 -36.43
CA ILE A 539 2.37 28.55 -36.49
C ILE A 539 3.03 29.51 -37.50
N GLU A 540 2.35 29.87 -38.59
CA GLU A 540 2.88 30.82 -39.59
C GLU A 540 2.92 32.27 -39.08
N ALA A 541 1.90 32.71 -38.33
CA ALA A 541 1.84 34.10 -37.84
C ALA A 541 2.91 34.42 -36.76
N LEU A 542 3.38 33.42 -36.01
CA LEU A 542 4.48 33.58 -35.06
C LEU A 542 5.86 33.50 -35.73
N LEU A 543 5.96 32.75 -36.85
CA LEU A 543 7.19 32.67 -37.63
C LEU A 543 7.42 33.94 -38.48
N GLU A 544 6.39 34.54 -39.07
CA GLU A 544 6.54 35.79 -39.84
C GLU A 544 6.97 36.97 -38.96
N LYS A 545 6.43 37.09 -37.74
CA LYS A 545 6.83 38.14 -36.80
C LYS A 545 8.28 38.01 -36.31
N CYS A 546 8.78 36.79 -36.14
CA CYS A 546 10.18 36.57 -35.76
C CYS A 546 11.17 36.78 -36.92
N ILE A 547 10.71 36.76 -38.19
CA ILE A 547 11.58 36.99 -39.35
C ILE A 547 11.69 38.49 -39.67
N GLU A 548 10.64 39.30 -39.43
CA GLU A 548 10.70 40.76 -39.63
C GLU A 548 11.62 41.46 -38.61
N ASP A 549 11.72 40.98 -37.36
CA ASP A 549 12.59 41.57 -36.33
C ASP A 549 14.09 41.17 -36.46
N LEU A 550 14.45 40.36 -37.47
CA LEU A 550 15.83 39.95 -37.77
C LEU A 550 16.42 40.66 -39.01
N ALA A 551 15.69 41.59 -39.63
CA ALA A 551 16.04 42.17 -40.93
C ALA A 551 16.42 43.67 -40.95
N ASP A 552 16.57 44.34 -39.80
CA ASP A 552 17.11 45.72 -39.73
C ASP A 552 18.42 45.83 -38.91
#